data_AF-A0A925I6K1-F1
#
_entry.id   AF-A0A925I6K1-F1
#
_cell.length_a   1.000
_cell.length_b   1.000
_cell.length_c   1.000
_cell.angle_alpha   90.00
_cell.angle_beta   90.00
_cell.angle_gamma   90.00
#
_symmetry.space_group_name_H-M   'P 1'
#
loop_
_entity.id
_entity.type
_entity.pdbx_description
1 polymer ?
#
loop_
_entity_poly.entity_id
_entity_poly.type
_entity_poly.pdbx_seq_one_letter_code
_entity_poly.pdbx_strand_id
1 'polypeptide(L)'
;MTSEKKSEILNKRKNINRGYRQLIVWNDSVELYALVTEIFNGKTQPPFKTSNNITDAAHSISRNIAEGYTRKSQIEYLRFLDIALGSTGEVYSGCFACLAAEQISEGEFERIDVLHYKVENSLIKLIESIQKKLPNSWRDSFAEQNLKNLNNKEKNN
;
A
#
# COMPACT_ATOMS: atom_id res chain seq x y z
N MET A 1 -15.69 12.87 3.40
CA MET A 1 -16.54 12.69 2.19
C MET A 1 -17.39 11.44 2.40
N THR A 2 -18.69 11.47 2.11
CA THR A 2 -19.54 10.28 2.30
C THR A 2 -19.21 9.18 1.28
N SER A 3 -19.45 7.91 1.63
CA SER A 3 -19.24 6.77 0.74
C SER A 3 -20.05 6.86 -0.56
N GLU A 4 -21.28 7.38 -0.47
CA GLU A 4 -22.15 7.64 -1.62
C GLU A 4 -21.54 8.65 -2.59
N LYS A 5 -21.06 9.79 -2.07
CA LYS A 5 -20.44 10.84 -2.88
C LYS A 5 -19.11 10.38 -3.49
N LYS A 6 -18.32 9.58 -2.75
CA LYS A 6 -17.09 8.95 -3.28
C LYS A 6 -17.43 8.03 -4.45
N SER A 7 -18.46 7.19 -4.32
CA SER A 7 -18.93 6.29 -5.37
C SER A 7 -19.43 7.05 -6.60
N GLU A 8 -20.21 8.10 -6.42
CA GLU A 8 -20.70 8.95 -7.51
C GLU A 8 -19.53 9.55 -8.32
N ILE A 9 -18.53 10.12 -7.64
CA ILE A 9 -17.34 10.72 -8.26
C ILE A 9 -16.54 9.66 -9.05
N LEU A 10 -16.31 8.48 -8.47
CA LEU A 10 -15.53 7.42 -9.11
C LEU A 10 -16.24 6.83 -10.35
N ASN A 11 -17.57 6.73 -10.30
CA ASN A 11 -18.37 6.08 -11.34
C ASN A 11 -18.92 7.05 -12.41
N LYS A 12 -18.75 8.37 -12.23
CA LYS A 12 -19.22 9.39 -13.19
C LYS A 12 -18.74 9.15 -14.63
N ARG A 13 -17.53 8.61 -14.82
CA ARG A 13 -16.96 8.29 -16.15
C ARG A 13 -16.33 6.91 -16.14
N LYS A 14 -16.96 5.97 -16.85
CA LYS A 14 -16.51 4.58 -17.00
C LYS A 14 -15.41 4.48 -18.08
N ASN A 15 -14.35 3.71 -17.80
CA ASN A 15 -13.27 3.40 -18.74
C ASN A 15 -12.63 2.08 -18.31
N ILE A 16 -12.35 1.18 -19.27
CA ILE A 16 -11.73 -0.13 -19.02
C ILE A 16 -10.38 -0.02 -18.28
N ASN A 17 -9.58 1.01 -18.59
CA ASN A 17 -8.29 1.29 -17.95
C ASN A 17 -8.44 1.83 -16.52
N ARG A 18 -9.66 2.07 -16.04
CA ARG A 18 -9.97 2.53 -14.68
C ARG A 18 -10.57 1.44 -13.80
N GLY A 19 -10.47 0.17 -14.21
CA GLY A 19 -10.98 -0.96 -13.44
C GLY A 19 -10.31 -1.14 -12.06
N TYR A 20 -9.09 -0.62 -11.87
CA TYR A 20 -8.43 -0.57 -10.55
C TYR A 20 -9.29 0.09 -9.46
N ARG A 21 -10.23 0.97 -9.81
CA ARG A 21 -11.15 1.63 -8.87
C ARG A 21 -12.07 0.66 -8.13
N GLN A 22 -12.24 -0.55 -8.67
CA GLN A 22 -13.02 -1.62 -8.04
C GLN A 22 -12.18 -2.45 -7.05
N LEU A 23 -10.85 -2.29 -7.06
CA LEU A 23 -9.98 -3.01 -6.13
C LEU A 23 -10.13 -2.42 -4.72
N ILE A 24 -10.44 -3.27 -3.75
CA ILE A 24 -10.54 -2.88 -2.33
C ILE A 24 -9.20 -2.29 -1.87
N VAL A 25 -8.08 -2.97 -2.17
CA VAL A 25 -6.73 -2.50 -1.82
C VAL A 25 -6.40 -1.10 -2.39
N TRP A 26 -6.90 -0.77 -3.58
CA TRP A 26 -6.69 0.57 -4.14
C TRP A 26 -7.49 1.60 -3.35
N ASN A 27 -8.76 1.31 -3.03
CA ASN A 27 -9.59 2.23 -2.23
C ASN A 27 -9.01 2.46 -0.83
N ASP A 28 -8.56 1.39 -0.17
CA ASP A 28 -7.93 1.45 1.15
C ASP A 28 -6.60 2.24 1.08
N SER A 29 -5.81 2.08 0.01
CA SER A 29 -4.56 2.85 -0.15
C SER A 29 -4.78 4.35 -0.35
N VAL A 30 -5.90 4.75 -0.98
CA VAL A 30 -6.30 6.17 -1.09
C VAL A 30 -6.74 6.70 0.28
N GLU A 31 -7.41 5.88 1.08
CA GLU A 31 -7.78 6.25 2.46
C GLU A 31 -6.55 6.36 3.36
N LEU A 32 -5.57 5.47 3.20
CA LEU A 32 -4.29 5.54 3.91
C LEU A 32 -3.55 6.83 3.58
N TYR A 33 -3.47 7.20 2.30
CA TYR A 33 -2.89 8.48 1.89
C TYR A 33 -3.61 9.67 2.54
N ALA A 34 -4.95 9.68 2.55
CA ALA A 34 -5.71 10.76 3.16
C ALA A 34 -5.45 10.86 4.68
N LEU A 35 -5.40 9.72 5.39
CA LEU A 35 -5.12 9.66 6.82
C LEU A 35 -3.70 10.12 7.16
N VAL A 36 -2.69 9.65 6.42
CA VAL A 36 -1.30 10.09 6.58
C VAL A 36 -1.22 11.59 6.34
N THR A 37 -1.85 12.10 5.27
CA THR A 37 -1.87 13.53 4.97
C THR A 37 -2.54 14.34 6.09
N GLU A 38 -3.64 13.85 6.67
CA GLU A 38 -4.33 14.49 7.79
C GLU A 38 -3.42 14.64 9.01
N ILE A 39 -2.76 13.55 9.42
CA ILE A 39 -1.91 13.51 10.61
C ILE A 39 -0.66 14.36 10.41
N PHE A 40 0.04 14.17 9.29
CA PHE A 40 1.30 14.84 9.02
C PHE A 40 1.14 16.30 8.56
N ASN A 41 -0.08 16.75 8.24
CA ASN A 41 -0.43 18.16 8.05
C ASN A 41 -1.09 18.81 9.29
N GLY A 42 -1.04 18.16 10.47
CA GLY A 42 -1.60 18.66 11.73
C GLY A 42 -0.88 19.90 12.32
N LYS A 43 -1.21 20.30 13.56
CA LYS A 43 -0.58 21.47 14.20
C LYS A 43 0.82 21.18 14.77
N THR A 44 1.06 19.93 15.16
CA THR A 44 2.34 19.41 15.65
C THR A 44 2.87 18.44 14.61
N GLN A 45 3.63 18.94 13.64
CA GLN A 45 4.13 18.11 12.54
C GLN A 45 5.60 17.73 12.77
N PRO A 46 6.00 16.55 12.29
CA PRO A 46 7.39 16.25 12.01
C PRO A 46 8.04 17.32 11.10
N PRO A 47 9.38 17.33 10.97
CA PRO A 47 10.05 18.17 9.99
C PRO A 47 9.43 18.01 8.60
N PHE A 48 9.22 19.13 7.90
CA PHE A 48 8.54 19.20 6.59
C PHE A 48 9.02 18.12 5.60
N LYS A 49 10.32 17.86 5.53
CA LYS A 49 10.89 16.83 4.66
C LYS A 49 10.42 15.43 5.02
N THR A 50 10.38 15.11 6.32
CA THR A 50 9.91 13.80 6.82
C THR A 50 8.43 13.61 6.51
N SER A 51 7.60 14.62 6.82
CA SER A 51 6.17 14.60 6.53
C SER A 51 5.88 14.37 5.04
N ASN A 52 6.59 15.08 4.16
CA ASN A 52 6.42 14.91 2.72
C ASN A 52 6.87 13.54 2.23
N ASN A 53 8.02 13.04 2.67
CA ASN A 53 8.51 11.72 2.25
C ASN A 53 7.50 10.61 2.58
N ILE A 54 6.95 10.62 3.80
CA ILE A 54 5.96 9.62 4.24
C ILE A 54 4.64 9.78 3.48
N THR A 55 4.20 11.03 3.29
CA THR A 55 2.97 11.35 2.54
C THR A 55 3.09 10.93 1.06
N ASP A 56 4.25 11.16 0.45
CA ASP A 56 4.54 10.78 -0.93
C ASP A 56 4.62 9.25 -1.10
N ALA A 57 5.20 8.55 -0.13
CA ALA A 57 5.19 7.08 -0.08
C ALA A 57 3.74 6.54 0.01
N ALA A 58 2.91 7.10 0.89
CA ALA A 58 1.50 6.70 1.01
C ALA A 58 0.72 6.92 -0.29
N HIS A 59 0.92 8.06 -0.95
CA HIS A 59 0.31 8.34 -2.25
C HIS A 59 0.82 7.37 -3.34
N SER A 60 2.12 7.05 -3.31
CA SER A 60 2.80 6.16 -4.26
C SER A 60 2.14 4.78 -4.36
N ILE A 61 1.63 4.23 -3.26
CA ILE A 61 0.96 2.92 -3.23
C ILE A 61 -0.22 2.91 -4.23
N SER A 62 -1.15 3.84 -4.08
CA SER A 62 -2.34 3.93 -4.94
C SER A 62 -2.01 4.25 -6.41
N ARG A 63 -0.97 5.07 -6.64
CA ARG A 63 -0.51 5.44 -7.98
C ARG A 63 0.08 4.25 -8.71
N ASN A 64 0.95 3.48 -8.05
CA ASN A 64 1.57 2.30 -8.64
C ASN A 64 0.56 1.18 -8.90
N ILE A 65 -0.41 0.96 -8.00
CA ILE A 65 -1.52 0.00 -8.27
C ILE A 65 -2.27 0.40 -9.55
N ALA A 66 -2.63 1.68 -9.69
CA ALA A 66 -3.35 2.18 -10.85
C ALA A 66 -2.50 2.12 -12.13
N GLU A 67 -1.25 2.54 -12.07
CA GLU A 67 -0.33 2.53 -13.21
C GLU A 67 -0.07 1.10 -13.68
N GLY A 68 0.22 0.19 -12.76
CA GLY A 68 0.39 -1.23 -13.03
C GLY A 68 -0.84 -1.86 -13.69
N TYR A 69 -2.04 -1.53 -13.21
CA TYR A 69 -3.30 -2.02 -13.77
C TYR A 69 -3.46 -1.64 -15.25
N THR A 70 -2.90 -0.51 -15.69
CA THR A 70 -2.96 -0.08 -17.09
C THR A 70 -1.93 -0.75 -18.01
N ARG A 71 -1.02 -1.57 -17.46
CA ARG A 71 0.00 -2.29 -18.23
C ARG A 71 -0.60 -3.45 -19.00
N LYS A 72 0.04 -3.81 -20.12
CA LYS A 72 -0.45 -4.86 -21.03
C LYS A 72 -0.18 -6.26 -20.51
N SER A 73 0.93 -6.44 -19.78
CA SER A 73 1.36 -7.75 -19.27
C SER A 73 1.18 -7.87 -17.76
N GLN A 74 0.88 -9.10 -17.30
CA GLN A 74 0.80 -9.40 -15.87
C GLN A 74 2.15 -9.25 -15.17
N ILE A 75 3.26 -9.50 -15.87
CA ILE A 75 4.62 -9.34 -15.33
C ILE A 75 4.91 -7.87 -15.04
N GLU A 76 4.58 -6.96 -15.97
CA GLU A 76 4.70 -5.53 -15.69
C GLU A 76 3.78 -5.10 -14.56
N TYR A 77 2.54 -5.61 -14.51
CA TYR A 77 1.65 -5.29 -13.41
C TYR A 77 2.25 -5.69 -12.06
N LEU A 78 2.80 -6.91 -11.94
CA LEU A 78 3.47 -7.36 -10.73
C LEU A 78 4.63 -6.44 -10.32
N ARG A 79 5.46 -5.97 -11.27
CA ARG A 79 6.55 -5.02 -10.96
C ARG A 79 6.03 -3.74 -10.31
N PHE A 80 4.91 -3.20 -10.80
CA PHE A 80 4.28 -2.02 -10.18
C PHE A 80 3.69 -2.33 -8.80
N LEU A 81 3.13 -3.53 -8.61
CA LEU A 81 2.63 -3.95 -7.30
C LEU A 81 3.78 -4.16 -6.30
N ASP A 82 4.94 -4.65 -6.73
CA ASP A 82 6.14 -4.75 -5.90
C ASP A 82 6.66 -3.37 -5.48
N ILE A 83 6.62 -2.37 -6.38
CA ILE A 83 6.92 -0.97 -6.04
C ILE A 83 5.91 -0.44 -5.01
N ALA A 84 4.62 -0.72 -5.21
CA ALA A 84 3.58 -0.33 -4.25
C ALA A 84 3.82 -0.97 -2.87
N LEU A 85 4.27 -2.23 -2.83
CA LEU A 85 4.60 -2.94 -1.59
C LEU A 85 5.87 -2.37 -0.94
N GLY A 86 6.87 -1.97 -1.72
CA GLY A 86 8.00 -1.21 -1.20
C GLY A 86 7.57 0.08 -0.50
N SER A 87 6.62 0.82 -1.11
CA SER A 87 6.06 2.03 -0.51
C SER A 87 5.24 1.76 0.77
N THR A 88 4.63 0.58 0.97
CA THR A 88 4.00 0.27 2.28
C THR A 88 5.04 0.18 3.40
N GLY A 89 6.22 -0.38 3.11
CA GLY A 89 7.33 -0.44 4.06
C GLY A 89 7.88 0.95 4.41
N GLU A 90 7.97 1.86 3.43
CA GLU A 90 8.37 3.26 3.65
C GLU A 90 7.39 4.01 4.56
N VAL A 91 6.08 3.83 4.36
CA VAL A 91 5.05 4.43 5.21
C VAL A 91 5.16 3.93 6.65
N TYR A 92 5.18 2.62 6.86
CA TYR A 92 5.20 2.03 8.20
C TYR A 92 6.48 2.43 8.96
N SER A 93 7.64 2.24 8.34
CA SER A 93 8.93 2.56 8.96
C SER A 93 9.05 4.06 9.28
N GLY A 94 8.59 4.94 8.39
CA GLY A 94 8.58 6.38 8.62
C GLY A 94 7.62 6.79 9.75
N CYS A 95 6.40 6.26 9.78
CA CYS A 95 5.44 6.56 10.83
C CYS A 95 5.93 6.07 12.20
N PHE A 96 6.50 4.86 12.26
CA PHE A 96 7.07 4.32 13.50
C PHE A 96 8.26 5.15 13.99
N ALA A 97 9.12 5.61 13.08
CA ALA A 97 10.21 6.52 13.44
C ALA A 97 9.69 7.86 14.00
N CYS A 98 8.61 8.41 13.44
CA CYS A 98 7.97 9.60 13.97
C CYS A 98 7.34 9.36 15.36
N LEU A 99 6.74 8.19 15.60
CA LEU A 99 6.25 7.81 16.93
C LEU A 99 7.40 7.74 17.94
N ALA A 100 8.49 7.06 17.59
CA ALA A 100 9.68 6.94 18.45
C ALA A 100 10.36 8.28 18.74
N ALA A 101 10.20 9.26 17.84
CA ALA A 101 10.67 10.62 18.01
C ALA A 101 9.64 11.55 18.70
N GLU A 102 8.53 11.00 19.20
CA GLU A 102 7.43 11.73 19.86
C GLU A 102 6.80 12.82 18.97
N GLN A 103 6.85 12.64 17.65
CA GLN A 103 6.31 13.58 16.66
C GLN A 103 4.87 13.31 16.27
N ILE A 104 4.39 12.09 16.54
CA ILE A 104 2.99 11.68 16.47
C ILE A 104 2.66 10.91 17.75
N SER A 105 1.40 10.93 18.14
CA SER A 105 0.91 10.16 19.30
C SER A 105 0.72 8.68 18.98
N GLU A 106 0.69 7.84 20.02
CA GLU A 106 0.35 6.41 19.89
C GLU A 106 -1.01 6.21 19.22
N GLY A 107 -2.01 7.05 19.54
CA GLY A 107 -3.34 6.98 18.93
C GLY A 107 -3.36 7.35 17.45
N GLU A 108 -2.51 8.30 17.02
CA GLU A 108 -2.34 8.62 15.59
C GLU A 108 -1.64 7.48 14.86
N PHE A 109 -0.59 6.91 15.47
CA PHE A 109 0.11 5.76 14.92
C PHE A 109 -0.82 4.54 14.78
N GLU A 110 -1.60 4.21 15.81
CA GLU A 110 -2.57 3.10 15.79
C GLU A 110 -3.58 3.23 14.64
N ARG A 111 -4.11 4.45 14.41
CA ARG A 111 -5.01 4.71 13.28
C ARG A 111 -4.34 4.41 11.95
N ILE A 112 -3.08 4.81 11.79
CA ILE A 112 -2.29 4.54 10.58
C ILE A 112 -2.03 3.04 10.44
N ASP A 113 -1.59 2.38 11.52
CA ASP A 113 -1.20 0.97 11.54
C ASP A 113 -2.34 0.04 11.14
N VAL A 114 -3.54 0.24 11.71
CA VAL A 114 -4.74 -0.54 11.36
C VAL A 114 -5.04 -0.49 9.86
N LEU A 115 -4.96 0.69 9.26
CA LEU A 115 -5.25 0.87 7.84
C LEU A 115 -4.08 0.41 6.95
N HIS A 116 -2.85 0.65 7.38
CA HIS A 116 -1.64 0.15 6.72
C HIS A 116 -1.66 -1.37 6.64
N TYR A 117 -1.89 -2.06 7.77
CA TYR A 117 -1.96 -3.52 7.84
C TYR A 117 -2.98 -4.08 6.85
N LYS A 118 -4.16 -3.45 6.76
CA LYS A 118 -5.21 -3.83 5.80
C LYS A 118 -4.74 -3.68 4.35
N VAL A 119 -4.10 -2.56 4.02
CA VAL A 119 -3.57 -2.27 2.67
C VAL A 119 -2.49 -3.28 2.30
N GLU A 120 -1.49 -3.46 3.15
CA GLU A 120 -0.34 -4.35 2.91
C GLU A 120 -0.78 -5.79 2.67
N ASN A 121 -1.62 -6.34 3.56
CA ASN A 121 -2.10 -7.71 3.41
C ASN A 121 -3.00 -7.89 2.17
N SER A 122 -3.80 -6.89 1.82
CA SER A 122 -4.63 -6.95 0.61
C SER A 122 -3.78 -6.85 -0.66
N LEU A 123 -2.67 -6.10 -0.60
CA LEU A 123 -1.71 -5.97 -1.70
C LEU A 123 -0.94 -7.27 -1.92
N ILE A 124 -0.44 -7.91 -0.84
CA ILE A 124 0.20 -9.23 -0.89
C ILE A 124 -0.75 -10.26 -1.52
N LYS A 125 -2.00 -10.33 -1.07
CA LYS A 125 -3.01 -11.24 -1.65
C LYS A 125 -3.27 -10.96 -3.13
N LEU A 126 -3.29 -9.69 -3.54
CA LEU A 126 -3.43 -9.32 -4.95
C LEU A 126 -2.24 -9.82 -5.78
N ILE A 127 -1.01 -9.59 -5.30
CA ILE A 127 0.24 -10.05 -5.93
C ILE A 127 0.21 -11.57 -6.11
N GLU A 128 -0.07 -12.32 -5.03
CA GLU A 128 -0.17 -13.78 -5.08
C GLU A 128 -1.23 -14.27 -6.06
N SER A 129 -2.39 -13.59 -6.12
CA SER A 129 -3.48 -13.97 -7.02
C SER A 129 -3.11 -13.83 -8.50
N ILE A 130 -2.25 -12.87 -8.83
CA ILE A 130 -1.76 -12.63 -10.19
C ILE A 130 -0.63 -13.61 -10.49
N GLN A 131 0.31 -13.83 -9.57
CA GLN A 131 1.39 -14.81 -9.72
C GLN A 131 0.85 -16.23 -9.97
N LYS A 132 -0.24 -16.62 -9.29
CA LYS A 132 -0.90 -17.93 -9.51
C LYS A 132 -1.41 -18.12 -10.94
N LYS A 133 -1.72 -17.04 -11.66
CA LYS A 133 -2.20 -17.06 -13.06
C LYS A 133 -1.05 -17.12 -14.07
N LEU A 134 0.19 -16.89 -13.64
CA LEU A 134 1.36 -17.01 -14.51
C LEU A 134 1.76 -18.48 -14.71
N PRO A 135 2.36 -18.81 -15.87
CA PRO A 135 2.96 -20.13 -16.11
C PRO A 135 4.01 -20.47 -15.04
N ASN A 136 4.14 -21.76 -14.70
CA ASN A 136 5.04 -22.25 -13.64
C ASN A 136 6.51 -21.79 -13.79
N SER A 137 6.97 -21.46 -15.01
CA SER A 137 8.32 -20.95 -15.27
C SER A 137 8.64 -19.61 -14.60
N TRP A 138 7.65 -18.93 -14.01
CA TRP A 138 7.79 -17.63 -13.34
C TRP A 138 7.44 -17.65 -11.84
N ARG A 139 7.09 -18.82 -11.28
CA ARG A 139 6.72 -18.94 -9.86
C ARG A 139 7.94 -18.94 -8.91
N ASP A 140 9.15 -19.12 -9.45
CA ASP A 140 10.39 -19.25 -8.67
C ASP A 140 11.02 -17.91 -8.21
N SER A 141 10.23 -16.91 -7.82
CA SER A 141 10.79 -15.64 -7.33
C SER A 141 10.20 -15.14 -5.99
N PHE A 142 11.14 -14.75 -5.12
CA PHE A 142 11.08 -14.00 -3.85
C PHE A 142 10.07 -14.44 -2.76
N ALA A 143 8.79 -14.63 -3.09
CA ALA A 143 7.74 -14.99 -2.13
C ALA A 143 7.96 -16.38 -1.51
N GLU A 144 8.31 -17.38 -2.32
CA GLU A 144 8.64 -18.72 -1.81
C GLU A 144 9.92 -18.74 -0.95
N GLN A 145 10.89 -17.86 -1.24
CA GLN A 145 12.10 -17.74 -0.42
C GLN A 145 11.80 -17.10 0.94
N ASN A 146 11.01 -16.04 0.97
CA ASN A 146 10.65 -15.35 2.23
C ASN A 146 9.77 -16.22 3.14
N LEU A 147 8.79 -16.95 2.59
CA LEU A 147 7.97 -17.91 3.34
C LEU A 147 8.81 -19.08 3.88
N LYS A 148 9.75 -19.62 3.08
CA LYS A 148 10.70 -20.64 3.56
C LYS A 148 11.60 -20.09 4.68
N ASN A 149 12.05 -18.84 4.58
CA ASN A 149 12.92 -18.21 5.57
C ASN A 149 12.19 -17.91 6.90
N LEU A 150 10.91 -17.52 6.85
CA LEU A 150 10.07 -17.33 8.04
C LEU A 150 9.79 -18.66 8.75
N ASN A 151 9.35 -19.67 8.01
CA ASN A 151 9.06 -21.01 8.55
C ASN A 151 10.32 -21.72 9.11
N ASN A 152 11.52 -21.36 8.66
CA ASN A 152 12.78 -21.89 9.18
C ASN A 152 13.26 -21.16 10.45
N LYS A 153 12.85 -19.91 10.68
CA LYS A 153 13.16 -19.18 11.93
C LYS A 153 12.31 -19.67 13.10
N GLU A 154 11.07 -20.08 12.86
CA GLU A 154 10.16 -20.61 13.90
C GLU A 154 10.52 -22.02 14.37
N LYS A 155 11.36 -22.76 13.63
CA LYS A 155 11.80 -24.13 13.99
C LYS A 155 13.12 -24.20 14.75
N ASN A 156 13.84 -23.08 14.84
CA ASN A 156 15.18 -22.99 15.45
C ASN A 156 15.21 -22.15 16.74
N ASN A 157 14.03 -21.79 17.27
CA ASN A 157 13.81 -21.23 18.61
C ASN A 157 12.93 -22.19 19.41
#